data_AF-X6K248-F1
#
_entry.id   AF-X6K248-F1
#
_cell.length_a   1.000
_cell.length_b   1.000
_cell.length_c   1.000
_cell.angle_alpha   90.00
_cell.angle_beta   90.00
_cell.angle_gamma   90.00
#
_symmetry.space_group_name_H-M   'P 1'
#
loop_
_entity.id
_entity.type
_entity.pdbx_description
1 polymer ?
#
loop_
_entity_poly.entity_id
_entity_poly.type
_entity_poly.pdbx_seq_one_letter_code
_entity_poly.pdbx_strand_id
1 'polypeptide(L)'
;MRAAVRLHARHDLRKLALGIGEAHLGMIVDIIVEGTDQVTASKLVNSISSHGVRELGALVEPLSDFAFALLGIDRKEAEATSERVAKTPDTSDWITPHLETLFEIGTGWLGWSSADTWAATPTEIMIAQRGLIAKLKAIHGTPDDKQEGDPRQPVSPDQVKEGLATLRGLVL
;
A
#
# COMPACT_ATOMS: atom_id res chain seq x y z
N MET A 1 1.04 1.97 11.34
CA MET A 1 -0.25 1.26 11.48
C MET A 1 -1.02 1.70 12.71
N ARG A 2 -0.34 2.10 13.80
CA ARG A 2 -1.00 2.56 15.04
C ARG A 2 -1.98 3.73 14.81
N ALA A 3 -1.59 4.70 13.99
CA ALA A 3 -2.46 5.81 13.61
C ALA A 3 -3.76 5.33 12.94
N ALA A 4 -3.66 4.37 12.00
CA ALA A 4 -4.81 3.78 11.31
C ALA A 4 -5.80 3.17 12.31
N VAL A 5 -5.32 2.33 13.24
CA VAL A 5 -6.16 1.70 14.28
C VAL A 5 -6.91 2.75 15.12
N ARG A 6 -6.18 3.73 15.64
CA ARG A 6 -6.75 4.72 16.56
C ARG A 6 -7.73 5.65 15.87
N LEU A 7 -7.43 6.07 14.64
CA LEU A 7 -8.32 6.90 13.86
C LEU A 7 -9.56 6.13 13.41
N HIS A 8 -9.44 4.85 13.06
CA HIS A 8 -10.59 4.01 12.74
C HIS A 8 -11.56 3.91 13.92
N ALA A 9 -11.03 3.69 15.12
CA ALA A 9 -11.82 3.61 16.34
C ALA A 9 -12.59 4.91 16.66
N ARG A 10 -12.10 6.07 16.20
CA ARG A 10 -12.74 7.37 16.43
C ARG A 10 -13.69 7.82 15.31
N HIS A 11 -13.32 7.61 14.05
CA HIS A 11 -13.95 8.31 12.91
C HIS A 11 -14.37 7.43 11.73
N ASP A 12 -14.01 6.13 11.72
CA ASP A 12 -13.92 5.29 10.51
C ASP A 12 -12.95 5.89 9.47
N LEU A 13 -11.84 5.19 9.19
CA LEU A 13 -10.80 5.66 8.27
C LEU A 13 -11.32 6.09 6.90
N ARG A 14 -12.39 5.45 6.41
CA ARG A 14 -12.98 5.73 5.10
C ARG A 14 -13.60 7.13 5.02
N LYS A 15 -13.91 7.74 6.16
CA LYS A 15 -14.53 9.06 6.26
C LYS A 15 -13.52 10.19 6.42
N LEU A 16 -12.24 9.89 6.64
CA LEU A 16 -11.24 10.92 6.94
C LEU A 16 -11.07 11.93 5.80
N ALA A 17 -10.97 11.47 4.55
CA ALA A 17 -10.84 12.35 3.40
C ALA A 17 -12.07 13.28 3.25
N LEU A 18 -13.27 12.76 3.48
CA LEU A 18 -14.50 13.55 3.48
C LEU A 18 -14.49 14.59 4.60
N GLY A 19 -14.16 14.18 5.83
CA GLY A 19 -14.11 15.08 6.97
C GLY A 19 -13.05 16.19 6.83
N ILE A 20 -11.94 15.93 6.15
CA ILE A 20 -10.97 16.97 5.77
C ILE A 20 -11.62 17.97 4.79
N GLY A 21 -12.28 17.48 3.74
CA GLY A 21 -12.95 18.32 2.74
C GLY A 21 -14.09 19.17 3.33
N GLU A 22 -14.77 18.66 4.35
CA GLU A 22 -15.83 19.35 5.11
C GLU A 22 -15.28 20.26 6.23
N ALA A 23 -13.96 20.39 6.37
CA ALA A 23 -13.30 21.17 7.41
C ALA A 23 -13.69 20.75 8.84
N HIS A 24 -13.90 19.45 9.08
CA HIS A 24 -14.25 18.92 10.40
C HIS A 24 -13.05 18.99 11.36
N LEU A 25 -12.92 20.12 12.06
CA LEU A 25 -11.74 20.46 12.88
C LEU A 25 -11.33 19.38 13.88
N GLY A 26 -12.29 18.74 14.57
CA GLY A 26 -11.97 17.67 15.52
C GLY A 26 -11.30 16.45 14.86
N MET A 27 -11.70 16.12 13.63
CA MET A 27 -11.14 15.00 12.87
C MET A 27 -9.75 15.38 12.35
N ILE A 28 -9.59 16.62 11.89
CA ILE A 28 -8.31 17.17 11.43
C ILE A 28 -7.28 17.20 12.57
N VAL A 29 -7.66 17.64 13.76
CA VAL A 29 -6.79 17.61 14.95
C VAL A 29 -6.41 16.17 15.30
N ASP A 30 -7.36 15.24 15.30
CA ASP A 30 -7.07 13.84 15.58
C ASP A 30 -6.10 13.23 14.56
N ILE A 31 -6.24 13.56 13.28
CA ILE A 31 -5.31 13.13 12.22
C ILE A 31 -3.91 13.68 12.48
N ILE A 32 -3.80 14.98 12.79
CA ILE A 32 -2.52 15.64 13.09
C ILE A 32 -1.84 15.00 14.31
N VAL A 33 -2.60 14.72 15.37
CA VAL A 33 -2.07 14.14 16.61
C VAL A 33 -1.61 12.70 16.41
N GLU A 34 -2.31 11.89 15.63
CA GLU A 34 -1.89 10.50 15.39
C GLU A 34 -0.84 10.36 14.28
N GLY A 35 -0.80 11.30 13.34
CA GLY A 35 0.12 11.29 12.21
C GLY A 35 1.47 11.94 12.50
N THR A 36 1.63 12.62 13.64
CA THR A 36 2.86 13.36 13.95
C THR A 36 3.29 13.16 15.41
N ASP A 37 4.48 13.63 15.76
CA ASP A 37 4.90 13.72 17.16
C ASP A 37 4.20 14.88 17.89
N GLN A 38 4.22 14.85 19.23
CA GLN A 38 3.52 15.83 20.06
C GLN A 38 3.97 17.29 19.80
N VAL A 39 5.25 17.51 19.50
CA VAL A 39 5.78 18.87 19.25
C VAL A 39 5.25 19.38 17.92
N THR A 40 5.30 18.56 16.88
CA THR A 40 4.77 18.89 15.56
C THR A 40 3.26 19.09 15.60
N ALA A 41 2.52 18.20 16.25
CA ALA A 41 1.08 18.32 16.42
C ALA A 41 0.68 19.66 17.06
N SER A 42 1.35 20.02 18.16
CA SER A 42 1.07 21.27 18.88
C SER A 42 1.31 22.50 18.00
N LYS A 43 2.38 22.50 17.19
CA LYS A 43 2.67 23.60 16.26
C LYS A 43 1.60 23.73 15.19
N LEU A 44 1.20 22.62 14.56
CA LEU A 44 0.20 22.62 13.51
C LEU A 44 -1.17 23.06 14.03
N VAL A 45 -1.61 22.51 15.16
CA VAL A 45 -2.88 22.89 15.78
C VAL A 45 -2.90 24.37 16.17
N ASN A 46 -1.84 24.86 16.81
CA ASN A 46 -1.73 26.27 17.17
C ASN A 46 -1.68 27.18 15.93
N SER A 47 -1.05 26.73 14.84
CA SER A 47 -1.03 27.48 13.59
C SER A 47 -2.43 27.60 12.97
N ILE A 48 -3.21 26.52 12.97
CA ILE A 48 -4.61 26.54 12.53
C ILE A 48 -5.42 27.49 13.43
N SER A 49 -5.23 27.45 14.75
CA SER A 49 -5.92 28.35 15.67
C SER A 49 -5.55 29.83 15.46
N SER A 50 -4.30 30.11 15.07
CA SER A 50 -3.80 31.49 14.91
C SER A 50 -4.10 32.09 13.53
N HIS A 51 -4.11 31.26 12.48
CA HIS A 51 -4.18 31.69 11.08
C HIS A 51 -5.44 31.20 10.35
N GLY A 52 -6.28 30.38 11.00
CA GLY A 52 -7.58 29.96 10.53
C GLY A 52 -7.55 29.23 9.18
N VAL A 53 -8.46 29.62 8.29
CA VAL A 53 -8.71 28.96 7.00
C VAL A 53 -7.48 28.93 6.09
N ARG A 54 -6.60 29.93 6.16
CA ARG A 54 -5.39 29.97 5.34
C ARG A 54 -4.47 28.79 5.65
N GLU A 55 -4.23 28.55 6.93
CA GLU A 55 -3.40 27.42 7.35
C GLU A 55 -4.09 26.09 7.10
N LEU A 56 -5.39 26.04 7.38
CA LEU A 56 -6.20 24.86 7.10
C LEU A 56 -6.11 24.46 5.61
N GLY A 57 -6.24 25.43 4.71
CA GLY A 57 -6.15 25.22 3.27
C GLY A 57 -4.79 24.66 2.84
N ALA A 58 -3.70 25.10 3.47
CA ALA A 58 -2.36 24.56 3.21
C ALA A 58 -2.18 23.11 3.70
N LEU A 59 -3.00 22.67 4.66
CA LEU A 59 -2.94 21.33 5.24
C LEU A 59 -3.90 20.33 4.59
N VAL A 60 -4.87 20.78 3.79
CA VAL A 60 -5.86 19.88 3.15
C VAL A 60 -5.15 18.77 2.37
N GLU A 61 -4.25 19.13 1.45
CA GLU A 61 -3.55 18.17 0.61
C GLU A 61 -2.71 17.16 1.42
N PRO A 62 -1.77 17.58 2.29
CA PRO A 62 -0.95 16.62 3.05
C PRO A 62 -1.78 15.76 4.02
N LEU A 63 -2.87 16.29 4.59
CA LEU A 63 -3.75 15.50 5.45
C LEU A 63 -4.57 14.48 4.64
N SER A 64 -5.03 14.85 3.44
CA SER A 64 -5.70 13.93 2.53
C SER A 64 -4.76 12.82 2.08
N ASP A 65 -3.53 13.15 1.70
CA ASP A 65 -2.51 12.18 1.30
C ASP A 65 -2.23 11.19 2.45
N PHE A 66 -2.08 11.70 3.67
CA PHE A 66 -1.93 10.84 4.84
C PHE A 66 -3.17 9.96 5.07
N ALA A 67 -4.38 10.49 4.95
CA ALA A 67 -5.61 9.72 5.09
C ALA A 67 -5.70 8.56 4.07
N PHE A 68 -5.32 8.80 2.81
CA PHE A 68 -5.23 7.73 1.80
C PHE A 68 -4.12 6.73 2.12
N ALA A 69 -2.97 7.20 2.62
CA ALA A 69 -1.88 6.31 3.02
C ALA A 69 -2.28 5.34 4.15
N LEU A 70 -3.18 5.75 5.05
CA LEU A 70 -3.76 4.88 6.08
C LEU A 70 -4.72 3.82 5.52
N LEU A 71 -5.19 3.98 4.28
CA LEU A 71 -5.99 2.99 3.56
C LEU A 71 -5.14 2.09 2.65
N GLY A 72 -3.82 2.29 2.62
CA GLY A 72 -2.93 1.61 1.66
C GLY A 72 -3.11 2.11 0.22
N ILE A 73 -3.67 3.31 0.05
CA ILE A 73 -3.93 3.92 -1.26
C ILE A 73 -2.89 5.02 -1.45
N ASP A 74 -2.13 4.95 -2.55
CA ASP A 74 -1.40 6.11 -3.04
C ASP A 74 -2.38 7.00 -3.82
N ARG A 75 -2.66 8.18 -3.28
CA ARG A 75 -3.62 9.12 -3.88
C ARG A 75 -3.21 9.53 -5.29
N LYS A 76 -1.91 9.71 -5.56
CA LYS A 76 -1.42 10.15 -6.87
C LYS A 76 -1.56 9.04 -7.90
N GLU A 77 -1.31 7.79 -7.51
CA GLU A 77 -1.60 6.64 -8.36
C GLU A 77 -3.12 6.51 -8.60
N ALA A 78 -3.95 6.66 -7.55
CA ALA A 78 -5.41 6.56 -7.64
C ALA A 78 -6.06 7.65 -8.50
N GLU A 79 -5.56 8.88 -8.48
CA GLU A 79 -6.03 9.98 -9.34
C GLU A 79 -5.64 9.76 -10.82
N ALA A 80 -4.54 9.06 -11.09
CA ALA A 80 -4.07 8.75 -12.45
C ALA A 80 -4.83 7.57 -13.09
N THR A 81 -5.22 6.57 -12.30
CA THR A 81 -6.05 5.45 -12.75
C THR A 81 -7.51 5.72 -12.39
N SER A 82 -8.25 6.40 -13.26
CA SER A 82 -9.67 6.74 -13.07
C SER A 82 -10.65 5.54 -13.08
N GLU A 83 -10.17 4.33 -12.77
CA GLU A 83 -10.99 3.13 -12.63
C GLU A 83 -11.57 3.07 -11.21
N ARG A 84 -12.90 3.11 -11.16
CA ARG A 84 -13.74 3.11 -9.96
C ARG A 84 -13.25 2.07 -8.96
N VAL A 85 -12.96 2.54 -7.75
CA VAL A 85 -12.81 1.73 -6.54
C VAL A 85 -13.92 0.67 -6.50
N ALA A 86 -13.53 -0.60 -6.60
CA ALA A 86 -14.42 -1.73 -6.43
C ALA A 86 -15.19 -1.57 -5.11
N LYS A 87 -16.48 -1.93 -5.12
CA LYS A 87 -17.35 -1.91 -3.94
C LYS A 87 -16.61 -2.47 -2.73
N THR A 88 -16.27 -1.58 -1.80
CA THR A 88 -15.67 -1.95 -0.53
C THR A 88 -16.67 -2.81 0.23
N PRO A 89 -16.28 -3.98 0.75
CA PRO A 89 -17.18 -4.82 1.53
C PRO A 89 -17.79 -4.02 2.70
N ASP A 90 -19.10 -4.17 2.89
CA ASP A 90 -19.90 -3.55 3.94
C ASP A 90 -19.70 -4.25 5.30
N THR A 91 -18.48 -4.72 5.58
CA THR A 91 -18.17 -5.39 6.82
C THR A 91 -17.58 -4.39 7.81
N SER A 92 -18.24 -4.29 8.98
CA SER A 92 -17.82 -3.46 10.11
C SER A 92 -16.43 -3.77 10.65
N ASP A 93 -15.78 -4.84 10.19
CA ASP A 93 -14.50 -5.34 10.70
C ASP A 93 -13.46 -5.57 9.58
N TRP A 94 -13.48 -4.75 8.52
CA TRP A 94 -12.50 -4.87 7.43
C TRP A 94 -11.06 -4.55 7.88
N ILE A 95 -10.90 -3.78 8.94
CA ILE A 95 -9.60 -3.25 9.36
C ILE A 95 -8.71 -4.32 10.03
N THR A 96 -9.29 -5.21 10.83
CA THR A 96 -8.55 -6.26 11.55
C THR A 96 -7.81 -7.21 10.61
N PRO A 97 -8.47 -7.91 9.66
CA PRO A 97 -7.78 -8.82 8.74
C PRO A 97 -6.80 -8.08 7.81
N HIS A 98 -7.08 -6.81 7.49
CA HIS A 98 -6.16 -5.98 6.71
C HIS A 98 -4.86 -5.70 7.48
N LEU A 99 -4.96 -5.33 8.77
CA LEU A 99 -3.80 -5.08 9.61
C LEU A 99 -3.01 -6.34 9.93
N GLU A 100 -3.67 -7.49 10.10
CA GLU A 100 -2.99 -8.79 10.26
C GLU A 100 -2.11 -9.10 9.05
N THR A 101 -2.66 -8.91 7.85
CA THR A 101 -1.92 -9.10 6.60
C THR A 101 -0.70 -8.17 6.52
N LEU A 102 -0.88 -6.89 6.83
CA LEU A 102 0.23 -5.91 6.83
C LEU A 102 1.29 -6.23 7.88
N PHE A 103 0.86 -6.73 9.05
CA PHE A 103 1.78 -7.12 10.11
C PHE A 103 2.59 -8.37 9.73
N GLU A 104 1.97 -9.34 9.07
CA GLU A 104 2.65 -10.51 8.50
C GLU A 104 3.66 -10.09 7.43
N ILE A 105 3.31 -9.15 6.55
CA ILE A 105 4.25 -8.60 5.56
C ILE A 105 5.44 -7.93 6.25
N GLY A 106 5.18 -7.03 7.21
CA GLY A 106 6.25 -6.29 7.89
C GLY A 106 7.22 -7.20 8.65
N THR A 107 6.68 -8.07 9.50
CA THR A 107 7.51 -8.90 10.39
C THR A 107 8.03 -10.18 9.73
N GLY A 108 7.29 -10.74 8.77
CA GLY A 108 7.67 -11.95 8.06
C GLY A 108 8.50 -11.66 6.82
N TRP A 109 7.93 -10.94 5.85
CA TRP A 109 8.56 -10.73 4.54
C TRP A 109 9.66 -9.68 4.59
N LEU A 110 9.40 -8.54 5.23
CA LEU A 110 10.34 -7.42 5.28
C LEU A 110 11.37 -7.55 6.39
N GLY A 111 11.15 -8.47 7.34
CA GLY A 111 12.03 -8.70 8.49
C GLY A 111 12.13 -7.52 9.45
N TRP A 112 11.13 -6.63 9.44
CA TRP A 112 11.07 -5.49 10.35
C TRP A 112 10.71 -5.94 11.78
N SER A 113 11.12 -5.13 12.76
CA SER A 113 10.64 -5.35 14.12
C SER A 113 9.13 -5.09 14.20
N SER A 114 8.47 -5.68 15.20
CA SER A 114 7.07 -5.37 15.50
C SER A 114 6.86 -3.87 15.73
N ALA A 115 7.83 -3.19 16.34
CA ALA A 115 7.76 -1.76 16.61
C ALA A 115 7.76 -0.93 15.32
N ASP A 116 8.68 -1.24 14.39
CA ASP A 116 8.81 -0.57 13.10
C ASP A 116 7.58 -0.83 12.22
N THR A 117 7.11 -2.08 12.19
CA THR A 117 5.90 -2.48 11.47
C THR A 117 4.68 -1.72 11.99
N TRP A 118 4.55 -1.57 13.31
CA TRP A 118 3.46 -0.79 13.91
C TRP A 118 3.57 0.71 13.64
N ALA A 119 4.79 1.24 13.46
CA ALA A 119 5.03 2.63 13.11
C ALA A 119 4.70 2.94 11.64
N ALA A 120 5.09 2.06 10.71
CA ALA A 120 4.94 2.26 9.27
C ALA A 120 3.48 2.33 8.80
N THR A 121 3.16 3.21 7.85
CA THR A 121 1.82 3.27 7.22
C THR A 121 1.56 2.03 6.36
N PRO A 122 0.29 1.64 6.13
CA PRO A 122 -0.06 0.60 5.17
C PRO A 122 0.60 0.79 3.80
N THR A 123 0.58 2.02 3.26
CA THR A 123 1.25 2.34 1.99
C THR A 123 2.76 2.10 2.04
N GLU A 124 3.46 2.49 3.12
CA GLU A 124 4.89 2.21 3.27
C GLU A 124 5.22 0.71 3.26
N ILE A 125 4.40 -0.10 3.95
CA ILE A 125 4.54 -1.56 3.97
C ILE A 125 4.34 -2.12 2.56
N MET A 126 3.30 -1.69 1.85
CA MET A 126 3.02 -2.13 0.47
C MET A 126 4.13 -1.73 -0.51
N ILE A 127 4.67 -0.51 -0.39
CA ILE A 127 5.80 -0.04 -1.21
C ILE A 127 7.04 -0.89 -0.95
N ALA A 128 7.35 -1.16 0.32
CA ALA A 128 8.50 -1.99 0.70
C ALA A 128 8.36 -3.43 0.18
N GLN A 129 7.16 -4.01 0.27
CA GLN A 129 6.85 -5.34 -0.27
C GLN A 129 7.04 -5.37 -1.79
N ARG A 130 6.51 -4.37 -2.52
CA ARG A 130 6.67 -4.23 -3.97
C ARG A 130 8.17 -4.17 -4.35
N GLY A 131 8.96 -3.41 -3.62
CA GLY A 131 10.41 -3.33 -3.79
C GLY A 131 11.12 -4.67 -3.56
N LEU A 132 10.73 -5.41 -2.50
CA LEU A 132 11.28 -6.74 -2.22
C LEU A 132 10.97 -7.73 -3.34
N ILE A 133 9.72 -7.76 -3.82
CA ILE A 133 9.31 -8.64 -4.93
C ILE A 133 10.11 -8.31 -6.20
N ALA A 134 10.27 -7.04 -6.54
CA ALA A 134 11.06 -6.63 -7.70
C ALA A 134 12.52 -7.08 -7.59
N LYS A 135 13.12 -6.96 -6.39
CA LYS A 135 14.48 -7.44 -6.12
C LYS A 135 14.59 -8.97 -6.27
N LEU A 136 13.63 -9.72 -5.73
CA LEU A 136 13.62 -11.19 -5.84
C LEU A 136 13.50 -11.63 -7.30
N LYS A 137 12.62 -11.00 -8.08
CA LYS A 137 12.51 -11.23 -9.53
C LYS A 137 13.82 -10.96 -10.26
N ALA A 138 14.49 -9.86 -9.94
CA ALA A 138 15.76 -9.50 -10.56
C ALA A 138 16.89 -10.51 -10.25
N ILE A 139 16.91 -11.11 -9.05
CA ILE A 139 17.95 -12.07 -8.66
C ILE A 139 17.64 -13.47 -9.21
N HIS A 140 16.38 -13.91 -9.17
CA HIS A 140 16.01 -15.30 -9.46
C HIS A 140 15.54 -15.50 -10.92
N GLY A 141 15.46 -14.41 -11.69
CA GLY A 141 14.82 -14.42 -13.00
C GLY A 141 13.31 -14.52 -12.88
N THR A 142 12.60 -13.96 -13.86
CA THR A 142 11.17 -14.21 -14.04
C THR A 142 11.03 -15.40 -15.00
N PRO A 143 10.09 -16.34 -14.78
CA PRO A 143 9.80 -17.38 -15.77
C PRO A 143 9.35 -16.84 -17.14
N ASP A 144 9.01 -15.56 -17.24
CA ASP A 144 8.51 -14.90 -18.46
C ASP A 144 9.57 -14.63 -19.55
N ASP A 145 10.85 -14.96 -19.33
CA ASP A 145 11.86 -14.92 -20.40
C ASP A 145 12.20 -16.30 -20.99
N LYS A 146 11.37 -17.33 -20.71
CA LYS A 146 11.27 -18.41 -21.68
C LYS A 146 10.47 -17.86 -22.85
N GLN A 147 11.16 -17.58 -23.95
CA GLN A 147 10.53 -17.46 -25.27
C GLN A 147 9.47 -18.55 -25.39
N GLU A 148 8.19 -18.19 -25.23
CA GLU A 148 7.10 -18.98 -25.76
C GLU A 148 7.32 -18.96 -27.26
N GLY A 149 7.97 -20.01 -27.77
CA GLY A 149 7.99 -20.28 -29.19
C GLY A 149 6.53 -20.27 -29.66
N ASP A 150 6.24 -19.44 -30.65
CA ASP A 150 4.92 -19.32 -31.26
C ASP A 150 4.36 -20.74 -31.51
N PRO A 151 3.22 -21.14 -30.91
CA PRO A 151 2.63 -22.47 -31.10
C PRO A 151 2.31 -22.80 -32.57
N ARG A 152 2.38 -21.81 -33.46
CA ARG A 152 2.16 -21.94 -34.90
C ARG A 152 3.45 -22.05 -35.71
N GLN A 153 4.63 -21.92 -35.09
CA GLN A 153 5.88 -22.14 -35.79
C GLN A 153 6.06 -23.63 -36.10
N PRO A 154 6.27 -24.00 -37.37
CA PRO A 154 6.54 -25.39 -37.73
C PRO A 154 7.87 -25.81 -37.08
N VAL A 155 7.78 -26.76 -36.15
CA VAL A 155 8.96 -27.35 -35.51
C VAL A 155 9.70 -28.18 -36.56
N SER A 156 11.00 -27.93 -36.72
CA SER A 156 11.81 -28.67 -37.69
C SER A 156 12.02 -30.13 -37.23
N PRO A 157 12.18 -31.09 -38.17
CA PRO A 157 12.42 -32.50 -37.82
C PRO A 157 13.64 -32.71 -36.91
N ASP A 158 14.65 -31.84 -37.00
CA ASP A 158 15.87 -31.93 -36.19
C ASP A 158 15.61 -31.55 -34.72
N GLN A 159 14.78 -30.53 -34.47
CA GLN A 159 14.36 -30.13 -33.12
C GLN A 159 13.52 -31.22 -32.43
N VAL A 160 12.69 -31.94 -33.20
CA VAL A 160 11.92 -33.09 -32.68
C VAL A 160 12.85 -34.23 -32.26
N LYS A 161 13.89 -34.50 -33.05
CA LYS A 161 14.87 -35.56 -32.78
C LYS A 161 15.71 -35.27 -31.53
N GLU A 162 16.12 -34.02 -31.34
CA GLU A 162 16.83 -33.56 -30.13
C GLU A 162 15.95 -33.64 -28.88
N GLY A 163 14.69 -33.21 -28.97
CA GLY A 163 13.73 -33.30 -27.86
C GLY A 163 13.48 -34.75 -27.42
N LEU A 164 13.32 -35.66 -28.39
CA LEU A 164 13.12 -37.08 -28.11
C LEU A 164 14.37 -37.76 -27.51
N ALA A 165 15.57 -37.37 -27.93
CA ALA A 165 16.81 -37.86 -27.33
C ALA A 165 16.95 -37.41 -25.86
N THR A 166 16.60 -36.17 -25.58
CA THR A 166 16.60 -35.59 -24.22
C THR A 166 15.63 -36.32 -23.30
N LEU A 167 14.40 -36.58 -23.78
CA LEU A 167 13.39 -37.30 -23.00
C LEU A 167 13.77 -38.76 -22.75
N ARG A 168 14.42 -39.42 -23.70
CA ARG A 168 14.93 -40.79 -23.52
C ARG A 168 16.07 -40.87 -22.49
N GLY A 169 16.87 -39.82 -22.35
CA GLY A 169 17.92 -39.73 -21.33
C GLY A 169 17.42 -39.51 -19.91
N LEU A 170 16.18 -39.04 -19.74
CA LEU A 170 15.56 -38.76 -18.44
C LEU A 170 14.75 -39.94 -17.85
N VAL A 171 14.61 -41.05 -18.59
CA VAL A 171 13.81 -42.23 -18.21
C VAL A 171 14.70 -43.43 -17.80
N LEU A 172 15.94 -43.17 -17.35
CA LEU A 172 16.82 -44.13 -16.68
C LEU A 172 17.26 -43.56 -15.33
#